data_AF-W5SIB9-F1
#
_entry.id   AF-W5SIB9-F1
#
_cell.length_a   1.000
_cell.length_b   1.000
_cell.length_c   1.000
_cell.angle_alpha   90.00
_cell.angle_beta   90.00
_cell.angle_gamma   90.00
#
_symmetry.space_group_name_H-M   'P 1'
#
loop_
_entity.id
_entity.type
_entity.pdbx_description
1 polymer ?
#
loop_
_entity_poly.entity_id
_entity_poly.type
_entity_poly.pdbx_seq_one_letter_code
_entity_poly.pdbx_strand_id
1 'polypeptide(L)'
;MIKEGKKIFQNSYGYYYNYYPLNSINPTQLKEIKNLIAKYEQVIFNVSTPASLEYIKNLKEYKNKISIIVSLTPQHIKQLNWIENIVVVYGTTTLSFKSGFLTLTEDFNPKGQIPLMNLKN
;
A
#
# COMPACT_ATOMS: atom_id res chain seq x y z
N MET A 1 -6.13 -8.07 -4.82
CA MET A 1 -5.28 -7.88 -3.63
C MET A 1 -5.70 -8.75 -2.45
N ILE A 2 -6.81 -8.45 -1.74
CA ILE A 2 -7.15 -9.09 -0.44
C ILE A 2 -7.18 -10.62 -0.50
N LYS A 3 -7.80 -11.19 -1.54
CA LYS A 3 -7.85 -12.65 -1.73
C LYS A 3 -6.46 -13.29 -1.76
N GLU A 4 -5.47 -12.63 -2.37
CA GLU A 4 -4.10 -13.13 -2.43
C GLU A 4 -3.34 -12.91 -1.13
N GLY A 5 -3.53 -11.75 -0.48
CA GLY A 5 -2.92 -11.47 0.82
C GLY A 5 -3.34 -12.49 1.88
N LYS A 6 -4.62 -12.87 1.91
CA LYS A 6 -5.14 -13.90 2.84
C LYS A 6 -4.53 -15.29 2.66
N LYS A 7 -3.93 -15.60 1.51
CA LYS A 7 -3.23 -16.87 1.31
C LYS A 7 -1.83 -16.87 1.91
N ILE A 8 -1.25 -15.70 2.12
CA ILE A 8 0.13 -15.51 2.60
C ILE A 8 0.12 -15.19 4.10
N PHE A 9 -0.74 -14.27 4.53
CA PHE A 9 -0.83 -13.82 5.92
C PHE A 9 -1.96 -14.55 6.66
N GLN A 10 -1.58 -15.35 7.65
CA GLN A 10 -2.53 -16.01 8.56
C GLN A 10 -3.22 -14.98 9.47
N ASN A 11 -4.44 -15.29 9.92
CA ASN A 11 -5.23 -14.43 10.82
C ASN A 11 -5.42 -12.98 10.31
N SER A 12 -5.45 -12.79 8.98
CA SER A 12 -5.53 -11.47 8.37
C SER A 12 -6.95 -11.00 8.13
N TYR A 13 -7.14 -9.68 8.25
CA TYR A 13 -8.37 -8.99 7.89
C TYR A 13 -8.20 -8.18 6.62
N GLY A 14 -9.23 -8.17 5.76
CA GLY A 14 -9.24 -7.40 4.52
C GLY A 14 -10.27 -6.28 4.59
N TYR A 15 -9.86 -5.07 4.26
CA TYR A 15 -10.73 -3.90 4.18
C TYR A 15 -10.64 -3.27 2.79
N TYR A 16 -11.79 -3.01 2.17
CA TYR A 16 -11.87 -2.28 0.90
C TYR A 16 -12.26 -0.84 1.18
N TYR A 17 -11.42 0.09 0.73
CA TYR A 17 -11.80 1.49 0.61
C TYR A 17 -12.19 1.79 -0.84
N ASN A 18 -12.96 2.87 -1.05
CA ASN A 18 -13.50 3.17 -2.37
C ASN A 18 -12.41 3.65 -3.30
N TYR A 19 -12.37 3.09 -4.52
CA TYR A 19 -11.46 3.55 -5.56
C TYR A 19 -11.84 4.94 -6.10
N TYR A 20 -13.14 5.25 -6.09
CA TYR A 20 -13.69 6.54 -6.51
C TYR A 20 -14.25 7.34 -5.32
N PRO A 21 -14.13 8.68 -5.33
CA PRO A 21 -13.48 9.50 -6.36
C PRO A 21 -11.94 9.39 -6.35
N LEU A 22 -11.30 9.66 -7.51
CA LEU A 22 -9.85 9.45 -7.68
C LEU A 22 -8.98 10.43 -6.90
N ASN A 23 -9.50 11.64 -6.61
CA ASN A 23 -8.71 12.77 -6.13
C ASN A 23 -9.17 13.31 -4.77
N SER A 24 -10.18 12.72 -4.15
CA SER A 24 -10.66 13.15 -2.83
C SER A 24 -10.90 11.95 -1.92
N ILE A 25 -10.58 12.13 -0.65
CA ILE A 25 -10.83 11.14 0.38
C ILE A 25 -12.22 11.32 0.96
N ASN A 26 -12.83 10.21 1.38
CA ASN A 26 -14.01 10.20 2.22
C ASN A 26 -13.58 10.24 3.71
N PRO A 27 -13.96 11.28 4.49
CA PRO A 27 -13.58 11.42 5.89
C PRO A 27 -14.09 10.30 6.81
N THR A 28 -15.30 9.78 6.55
CA THR A 28 -15.86 8.66 7.32
C THR A 28 -15.01 7.41 7.13
N GLN A 29 -14.64 7.12 5.89
CA GLN A 29 -13.75 6.01 5.56
C GLN A 29 -12.34 6.20 6.12
N LEU A 30 -11.83 7.44 6.18
CA LEU A 30 -10.55 7.73 6.86
C LEU A 30 -10.62 7.35 8.35
N LYS A 31 -11.72 7.71 9.03
CA LYS A 31 -11.95 7.34 10.44
C LYS A 31 -12.02 5.83 10.63
N GLU A 32 -12.71 5.12 9.74
CA GLU A 32 -12.77 3.65 9.76
C GLU A 32 -11.39 3.02 9.59
N ILE A 33 -10.60 3.50 8.61
CA ILE A 33 -9.23 3.04 8.37
C ILE A 33 -8.36 3.25 9.63
N LYS A 34 -8.42 4.44 10.26
CA LYS A 34 -7.69 4.70 11.51
C LYS A 34 -8.08 3.73 12.63
N ASN A 35 -9.38 3.49 12.82
CA ASN A 35 -9.89 2.56 13.82
C ASN A 35 -9.43 1.11 13.57
N LEU A 36 -9.29 0.72 12.30
CA LEU A 36 -8.78 -0.60 11.93
C LEU A 36 -7.28 -0.68 12.21
N ILE A 37 -6.47 0.27 11.72
CA ILE A 37 -5.02 0.27 11.90
C ILE A 37 -4.62 0.22 13.39
N ALA A 38 -5.37 0.90 14.26
CA ALA A 38 -5.13 0.86 15.69
C ALA A 38 -5.16 -0.57 16.29
N LYS A 39 -5.98 -1.47 15.71
CA LYS A 39 -6.22 -2.84 16.21
C LYS A 39 -5.23 -3.87 15.69
N TYR A 40 -4.47 -3.56 14.65
CA TYR A 40 -3.53 -4.51 14.02
C TYR A 40 -2.08 -4.11 14.30
N GLU A 41 -1.22 -5.11 14.36
CA GLU A 41 0.23 -4.91 14.55
C GLU A 41 0.89 -4.40 13.27
N GLN A 42 0.46 -4.93 12.12
CA GLN A 42 0.94 -4.55 10.80
C GLN A 42 -0.22 -4.36 9.82
N VAL A 43 -0.03 -3.46 8.86
CA VAL A 43 -1.00 -3.13 7.83
C VAL A 43 -0.28 -3.01 6.49
N ILE A 44 -0.80 -3.70 5.48
CA ILE A 44 -0.37 -3.54 4.09
C ILE A 44 -1.41 -2.70 3.37
N PHE A 45 -1.02 -1.50 2.95
CA PHE A 45 -1.89 -0.54 2.30
C PHE A 45 -1.60 -0.48 0.81
N ASN A 46 -2.62 -0.65 -0.04
CA ASN A 46 -2.47 -0.45 -1.47
C ASN A 46 -2.67 1.02 -1.83
N VAL A 47 -1.73 1.60 -2.57
CA VAL A 47 -1.82 2.93 -3.17
C VAL A 47 -1.98 2.76 -4.68
N SER A 48 -3.12 3.20 -5.20
CA SER A 48 -3.47 3.11 -6.63
C SER A 48 -3.95 4.43 -7.23
N THR A 49 -4.36 5.38 -6.41
CA THR A 49 -4.92 6.67 -6.84
C THR A 49 -4.34 7.84 -6.03
N PRO A 50 -4.45 9.10 -6.50
CA PRO A 50 -4.14 10.27 -5.67
C PRO A 50 -4.91 10.28 -4.34
N ALA A 51 -6.19 9.92 -4.32
CA ALA A 51 -6.96 9.79 -3.09
C ALA A 51 -6.37 8.75 -2.12
N SER A 52 -5.90 7.60 -2.62
CA SER A 52 -5.24 6.59 -1.77
C SER A 52 -3.92 7.10 -1.16
N LEU A 53 -3.19 7.96 -1.86
CA LEU A 53 -2.02 8.64 -1.32
C LEU A 53 -2.42 9.61 -0.20
N GLU A 54 -3.48 10.38 -0.40
CA GLU A 54 -4.01 11.30 0.62
C GLU A 54 -4.48 10.56 1.88
N TYR A 55 -5.09 9.37 1.75
CA TYR A 55 -5.36 8.51 2.91
C TYR A 55 -4.08 8.21 3.68
N ILE A 56 -3.02 7.73 3.02
CA ILE A 56 -1.75 7.40 3.67
C ILE A 56 -1.11 8.61 4.35
N LYS A 57 -1.14 9.80 3.74
CA LYS A 57 -0.61 11.02 4.36
C LYS A 57 -1.26 11.34 5.70
N ASN A 58 -2.55 11.03 5.86
CA ASN A 58 -3.31 11.22 7.10
C ASN A 58 -3.04 10.14 8.17
N LEU A 59 -2.16 9.17 7.88
CA LEU A 59 -1.85 8.02 8.74
C LEU A 59 -0.40 8.03 9.23
N LYS A 60 0.30 9.17 9.16
CA LYS A 60 1.71 9.31 9.52
C LYS A 60 2.03 8.87 10.96
N GLU A 61 1.07 9.04 11.88
CA GLU A 61 1.18 8.57 13.27
C GLU A 61 1.34 7.05 13.40
N TYR A 62 0.91 6.29 12.39
CA TYR A 62 1.00 4.82 12.34
C TYR A 62 2.17 4.30 11.49
N LYS A 63 3.15 5.15 11.14
CA LYS A 63 4.23 4.83 10.20
C LYS A 63 4.90 3.46 10.42
N ASN A 64 5.15 3.09 11.67
CA ASN A 64 5.85 1.85 12.03
C ASN A 64 5.01 0.58 11.78
N LYS A 65 3.71 0.73 11.51
CA LYS A 65 2.80 -0.38 11.23
C LYS A 65 2.53 -0.55 9.73
N ILE A 66 2.88 0.42 8.89
CA ILE A 66 2.40 0.51 7.51
C ILE A 66 3.49 0.07 6.54
N SER A 67 3.18 -0.95 5.75
CA SER A 67 3.86 -1.27 4.50
C SER A 67 2.97 -0.92 3.31
N ILE A 68 3.56 -0.53 2.18
CA ILE A 68 2.82 -0.05 1.03
C ILE A 68 3.06 -0.93 -0.20
N ILE A 69 1.97 -1.25 -0.90
CA ILE A 69 2.01 -1.75 -2.27
C ILE A 69 1.49 -0.65 -3.20
N VAL A 70 2.28 -0.26 -4.19
CA VAL A 70 1.86 0.67 -5.24
C VAL A 70 1.50 -0.13 -6.49
N SER A 71 0.20 -0.17 -6.83
CA SER A 71 -0.27 -1.02 -7.94
C SER A 71 -0.35 -0.33 -9.29
N LEU A 72 -0.32 1.00 -9.36
CA LEU A 72 -0.43 1.72 -10.64
C LEU A 72 0.81 2.56 -10.94
N THR A 73 0.96 3.71 -10.27
CA THR A 73 2.04 4.66 -10.55
C THR A 73 2.76 5.07 -9.27
N PRO A 74 4.11 5.04 -9.23
CA PRO A 74 4.88 5.48 -8.07
C PRO A 74 5.24 6.98 -8.11
N GLN A 75 4.68 7.77 -9.03
CA GLN A 75 5.06 9.19 -9.22
C GLN A 75 5.12 10.03 -7.93
N HIS A 76 4.31 9.69 -6.92
CA HIS A 76 4.20 10.45 -5.68
C HIS A 76 4.81 9.76 -4.45
N ILE A 77 5.51 8.63 -4.60
CA ILE A 77 6.05 7.88 -3.44
C ILE A 77 7.10 8.66 -2.68
N LYS A 78 7.80 9.63 -3.31
CA LYS A 78 8.76 10.51 -2.63
C LYS A 78 8.14 11.30 -1.48
N GLN A 79 6.82 11.54 -1.52
CA GLN A 79 6.08 12.21 -0.46
C GLN A 79 5.88 11.31 0.78
N LEU A 80 6.21 10.03 0.66
CA LEU A 80 6.11 8.99 1.69
C LEU A 80 7.49 8.56 2.20
N ASN A 81 8.46 9.47 2.23
CA ASN A 81 9.84 9.21 2.72
C ASN A 81 9.93 8.78 4.21
N TRP A 82 8.81 8.78 4.91
CA TRP A 82 8.66 8.34 6.30
C TRP A 82 8.14 6.89 6.42
N ILE A 83 7.85 6.23 5.29
CA ILE A 83 7.51 4.81 5.20
C ILE A 83 8.78 4.05 4.80
N GLU A 84 9.10 3.00 5.54
CA GLU A 84 10.27 2.16 5.29
C GLU A 84 10.02 1.17 4.15
N ASN A 85 8.85 0.52 4.16
CA ASN A 85 8.54 -0.59 3.26
C ASN A 85 7.56 -0.17 2.15
N ILE A 86 8.08 0.11 0.95
CA ILE A 86 7.28 0.41 -0.24
C ILE A 86 7.67 -0.54 -1.38
N VAL A 87 6.69 -1.28 -1.90
CA VAL A 87 6.86 -2.17 -3.06
C VAL A 87 6.00 -1.68 -4.22
N VAL A 88 6.58 -1.54 -5.41
CA VAL A 88 5.85 -1.11 -6.62
C VAL A 88 5.66 -2.31 -7.55
N VAL A 89 4.40 -2.61 -7.89
CA VAL A 89 4.05 -3.83 -8.66
C VAL A 89 3.51 -3.56 -10.07
N TYR A 90 3.24 -2.29 -10.41
CA TYR A 90 2.80 -1.83 -11.75
C TYR A 90 1.65 -2.63 -12.38
N GLY A 91 0.76 -3.19 -11.57
CA GLY A 91 -0.45 -3.84 -12.05
C GLY A 91 -1.44 -4.20 -10.95
N THR A 92 -2.67 -4.48 -11.38
CA THR A 92 -3.79 -4.89 -10.53
C THR A 92 -4.10 -6.39 -10.62
N THR A 93 -3.25 -7.15 -11.32
CA THR A 93 -3.45 -8.59 -11.50
C THR A 93 -3.16 -9.37 -10.21
N THR A 94 -3.68 -10.59 -10.15
CA THR A 94 -3.36 -11.55 -9.09
C THR A 94 -1.85 -11.76 -8.94
N LEU A 95 -1.13 -11.89 -10.05
CA LEU A 95 0.31 -12.09 -10.03
C LEU A 95 1.05 -10.86 -9.49
N SER A 96 0.66 -9.65 -9.91
CA SER A 96 1.23 -8.39 -9.42
C SER A 96 1.15 -8.29 -7.90
N PHE A 97 -0.03 -8.54 -7.32
CA PHE A 97 -0.19 -8.50 -5.86
C PHE A 97 0.54 -9.63 -5.15
N LYS A 98 0.52 -10.86 -5.69
CA LYS A 98 1.24 -12.00 -5.10
C LYS A 98 2.74 -11.69 -4.99
N SER A 99 3.36 -11.21 -6.07
CA SER A 99 4.78 -10.83 -6.06
C SER A 99 5.06 -9.69 -5.08
N GLY A 100 4.17 -8.71 -4.99
CA GLY A 100 4.28 -7.62 -4.00
C GLY A 100 4.30 -8.12 -2.56
N PHE A 101 3.39 -9.04 -2.22
CA PHE A 101 3.34 -9.64 -0.88
C PHE A 101 4.57 -10.50 -0.58
N LEU A 102 5.02 -11.34 -1.51
CA LEU A 102 6.23 -12.16 -1.32
C LEU A 102 7.51 -11.32 -1.16
N THR A 103 7.54 -10.14 -1.78
CA THR A 103 8.63 -9.17 -1.57
C THR A 103 8.61 -8.63 -0.13
N LEU A 104 7.42 -8.34 0.41
CA LEU A 104 7.26 -7.84 1.78
C LEU A 104 7.56 -8.90 2.85
N THR A 105 7.41 -10.19 2.54
CA THR A 105 7.77 -11.29 3.46
C THR A 105 9.24 -11.73 3.35
N GLU A 106 10.04 -11.06 2.52
CA GLU A 106 11.43 -11.42 2.20
C GLU A 106 11.60 -12.80 1.54
N ASP A 107 10.50 -13.48 1.19
CA ASP A 107 10.50 -14.73 0.44
C ASP A 107 10.93 -14.56 -1.03
N PHE A 108 11.02 -13.30 -1.49
CA PHE A 108 11.45 -12.95 -2.83
C PHE A 108 12.37 -11.72 -2.83
N ASN A 109 13.56 -11.86 -3.41
CA ASN A 109 14.50 -10.76 -3.60
C ASN A 109 14.20 -10.00 -4.91
N PRO A 110 13.66 -8.77 -4.85
CA PRO A 110 13.26 -8.03 -6.04
C PRO A 110 14.48 -7.61 -6.88
N LYS A 111 14.43 -7.87 -8.19
CA LYS A 111 15.48 -7.47 -9.15
C LYS A 111 15.09 -6.28 -10.03
N GLY A 112 13.88 -5.78 -9.88
CA GLY A 112 13.36 -4.67 -10.66
C GLY A 112 13.98 -3.34 -10.28
N GLN A 113 14.00 -2.40 -11.23
CA GLN A 113 14.34 -0.99 -10.99
C GLN A 113 13.14 -0.12 -11.36
N ILE A 114 12.96 0.98 -10.63
CA ILE A 114 11.93 1.97 -10.95
C ILE A 114 12.30 2.64 -12.29
N PRO A 115 11.45 2.56 -13.33
CA PRO A 115 11.74 3.11 -14.66
C PRO A 115 11.48 4.62 -14.75
N LEU A 116 11.20 5.30 -13.62
CA LEU A 116 11.00 6.75 -13.57
C LEU A 116 12.31 7.47 -13.22
N MET A 117 12.83 8.28 -14.15
CA MET A 117 14.08 9.03 -13.97
C MET A 117 14.05 9.96 -12.77
N ASN A 118 12.91 10.60 -12.50
CA ASN A 118 12.76 11.52 -11.37
C ASN A 118 12.72 10.83 -10.00
N LEU A 119 12.75 9.49 -9.95
CA LEU A 119 12.86 8.71 -8.72
C LEU A 119 14.24 8.06 -8.54
N LYS A 120 15.12 8.14 -9.54
CA LYS A 120 16.52 7.76 -9.38
C LYS A 120 17.22 8.80 -8.49
N ASN A 121 18.06 8.34 -7.57
CA ASN A 121 18.88 9.19 -6.72
C ASN A 121 19.86 10.02 -7.55
#